data_AF-A0A4S4BJF1-F1
#
_entry.id   AF-A0A4S4BJF1-F1
#
_cell.length_a   1.000
_cell.length_b   1.000
_cell.length_c   1.000
_cell.angle_alpha   90.00
_cell.angle_beta   90.00
_cell.angle_gamma   90.00
#
_symmetry.space_group_name_H-M   'P 1'
#
loop_
_entity.id
_entity.type
_entity.pdbx_description
1 polymer ?
#
loop_
_entity_poly.entity_id
_entity_poly.type
_entity_poly.pdbx_seq_one_letter_code
_entity_poly.pdbx_strand_id
1 'polypeptide(L)' 'MCKKTLEEKEVKIPVIGKDGISEMVEAIEAGKMNASKAQNPYDIGYLSVNRQKEQLMETKLKKEL' A
#
# COMPACT_ATOMS: atom_id res chain seq x y z
N MET A 1 -3.30 -12.48 -10.99
CA MET A 1 -3.80 -13.80 -10.56
C MET A 1 -5.30 -13.80 -10.28
N CYS A 2 -5.82 -12.97 -9.35
CA CYS A 2 -7.23 -13.04 -8.95
C CYS A 2 -8.26 -12.74 -10.06
N LYS A 3 -8.15 -11.61 -10.79
CA LYS A 3 -9.13 -11.28 -11.84
C LYS A 3 -9.11 -12.21 -13.04
N LYS A 4 -7.92 -12.62 -13.49
CA LYS A 4 -7.76 -13.59 -14.58
C LYS A 4 -8.59 -14.87 -14.30
N THR A 5 -8.53 -15.37 -13.06
CA THR A 5 -9.30 -16.54 -12.64
C THR A 5 -10.81 -16.27 -12.54
N LEU A 6 -11.24 -15.05 -12.20
CA LEU A 6 -12.66 -14.69 -12.19
C LEU A 6 -13.24 -14.58 -13.61
N GLU A 7 -12.46 -14.04 -14.55
CA GLU A 7 -12.81 -13.98 -15.97
C GLU A 7 -12.91 -15.39 -16.57
N GLU A 8 -11.94 -16.26 -16.31
CA GLU A 8 -11.96 -17.67 -16.75
C GLU A 8 -13.17 -18.47 -16.23
N LYS A 9 -13.69 -18.09 -15.06
CA LYS A 9 -14.84 -18.75 -14.43
C LYS A 9 -16.18 -18.04 -14.69
N GLU A 10 -16.17 -16.98 -15.50
CA GLU A 10 -17.34 -16.14 -15.80
C GLU A 10 -18.05 -15.58 -14.56
N VAL A 11 -17.31 -15.37 -13.47
CA VAL A 11 -17.87 -14.92 -12.18
C VAL A 11 -17.71 -13.40 -12.02
N LYS A 12 -18.82 -12.71 -11.81
CA LYS A 12 -18.84 -11.26 -11.56
C LYS A 12 -18.74 -10.95 -10.06
N ILE A 13 -17.52 -10.99 -9.52
CA ILE A 13 -17.21 -10.55 -8.15
C ILE A 13 -16.39 -9.25 -8.22
N PRO A 14 -16.69 -8.24 -7.39
CA PRO A 14 -15.88 -7.03 -7.33
C PRO A 14 -14.47 -7.32 -6.82
N VAL A 15 -13.46 -6.78 -7.52
CA VAL A 15 -12.04 -6.90 -7.17
C VAL A 15 -11.56 -5.55 -6.64
N ILE A 16 -11.13 -5.53 -5.38
CA ILE A 16 -10.61 -4.34 -4.70
C ILE A 16 -9.13 -4.58 -4.35
N GLY A 17 -8.25 -3.72 -4.85
CA GLY A 17 -6.82 -3.74 -4.57
C GLY A 17 -6.40 -2.84 -3.40
N LYS A 18 -5.12 -2.95 -3.01
CA LYS A 18 -4.42 -2.01 -2.13
C LYS A 18 -3.15 -1.52 -2.84
N ASP A 19 -2.51 -0.50 -2.31
CA ASP A 19 -1.25 0.12 -2.80
C ASP A 19 -1.50 1.23 -3.81
N GLY A 20 -2.38 1.02 -4.80
CA GLY A 20 -2.73 2.05 -5.79
C GLY A 20 -1.57 2.47 -6.69
N ILE A 21 -0.72 1.52 -7.05
CA ILE A 21 0.34 1.69 -8.06
C ILE A 21 -0.26 1.99 -9.45
N SER A 22 0.55 2.55 -10.36
CA SER A 22 0.10 2.99 -11.68
C SER A 22 -0.64 1.90 -12.46
N GLU A 23 -0.16 0.65 -12.42
CA GLU A 23 -0.77 -0.48 -13.10
C GLU A 23 -2.17 -0.81 -12.55
N MET A 24 -2.44 -0.50 -11.27
CA MET A 24 -3.77 -0.64 -10.69
C MET A 24 -4.70 0.48 -11.12
N VAL A 25 -4.18 1.69 -11.33
CA VAL A 25 -4.94 2.81 -11.87
C VAL A 25 -5.35 2.50 -13.31
N GLU A 26 -4.40 2.07 -14.14
CA GLU A 26 -4.65 1.62 -15.51
C GLU A 26 -5.66 0.46 -15.56
N ALA A 27 -5.56 -0.48 -14.61
CA ALA A 27 -6.55 -1.54 -14.49
C ALA A 27 -7.95 -0.99 -14.17
N ILE A 28 -8.09 -0.05 -13.23
CA ILE A 28 -9.40 0.55 -12.93
C ILE A 28 -9.98 1.24 -14.17
N GLU A 29 -9.19 2.04 -14.87
CA GLU A 29 -9.60 2.73 -16.10
C GLU A 29 -10.04 1.74 -17.21
N ALA A 30 -9.34 0.61 -17.32
CA ALA A 30 -9.65 -0.43 -18.31
C ALA A 30 -10.84 -1.34 -17.90
N GLY A 31 -11.54 -1.11 -16.79
CA GLY A 31 -12.53 -2.06 -16.25
C GLY A 31 -11.92 -3.40 -15.77
N LYS A 32 -10.58 -3.41 -15.69
CA LYS A 32 -9.63 -4.31 -15.03
C LYS A 32 -9.80 -4.55 -13.56
N MET A 33 -10.44 -3.64 -12.84
CA MET A 33 -10.52 -3.64 -11.38
C MET A 33 -11.62 -2.69 -10.96
N ASN A 34 -12.27 -2.94 -9.82
CA ASN A 34 -13.36 -2.07 -9.36
C ASN A 34 -12.83 -0.86 -8.59
N ALA A 35 -11.80 -1.06 -7.76
CA ALA A 35 -11.19 0.00 -6.97
C ALA A 35 -9.82 -0.44 -6.44
N SER A 36 -9.01 0.53 -6.02
CA SER A 36 -7.81 0.28 -5.23
C SER A 36 -7.69 1.35 -4.14
N LYS A 37 -7.27 0.94 -2.94
CA LYS A 37 -6.92 1.89 -1.88
C LYS A 37 -5.44 2.28 -2.03
N ALA A 38 -5.21 3.50 -2.49
CA ALA A 38 -3.87 4.05 -2.62
C ALA A 38 -3.17 4.10 -1.25
N GLN A 39 -1.91 3.68 -1.24
CA GLN A 39 -0.98 3.92 -0.14
C GLN A 39 0.01 4.99 -0.58
N ASN A 40 0.59 5.70 0.38
CA ASN A 40 1.68 6.63 0.12
C ASN A 40 3.00 6.02 0.61
N PRO A 41 3.78 5.31 -0.24
CA PRO A 41 5.04 4.70 0.17
C PRO A 41 6.07 5.70 0.66
N TYR A 42 6.02 6.94 0.14
CA TYR A 42 6.93 8.00 0.56
C TYR A 42 6.73 8.33 2.04
N ASP A 43 5.49 8.60 2.45
CA ASP A 43 5.17 8.89 3.85
C ASP A 43 5.47 7.69 4.74
N ILE A 44 5.12 6.47 4.30
CA ILE A 44 5.40 5.25 5.05
C ILE A 44 6.91 5.14 5.33
N GLY A 45 7.73 5.32 4.30
CA GLY A 45 9.19 5.30 4.43
C GLY A 45 9.71 6.42 5.34
N TYR A 46 9.31 7.66 5.07
CA TYR A 46 9.78 8.83 5.80
C TYR A 46 9.41 8.79 7.30
N LEU A 47 8.14 8.51 7.61
CA LEU A 47 7.66 8.42 8.98
C LEU A 47 8.33 7.28 9.74
N SER A 48 8.57 6.13 9.10
CA SER A 48 9.24 5.00 9.75
C SER A 48 10.67 5.35 10.19
N VAL A 49 11.45 5.98 9.31
CA VAL A 49 12.83 6.39 9.60
C VAL A 49 12.87 7.49 10.65
N ASN A 50 11.98 8.48 10.55
CA ASN A 50 11.92 9.56 11.53
C ASN A 50 11.54 9.07 12.91
N ARG A 51 10.54 8.20 13.01
CA ARG A 51 10.15 7.62 14.30
C ARG A 51 11.30 6.82 14.91
N GLN A 52 12.04 6.06 14.11
CA GLN A 52 13.23 5.34 14.56
C GLN A 52 14.30 6.31 15.10
N LYS A 53 14.56 7.42 14.41
CA LYS A 53 15.51 8.45 14.83
C LYS A 53 15.12 9.08 16.17
N GLU A 54 13.85 9.42 16.36
CA GLU A 54 13.34 9.97 17.62
C GLU A 54 13.53 8.99 18.79
N GLN A 55 13.18 7.72 18.60
CA GLN A 55 13.39 6.69 19.63
C GLN A 55 14.87 6.52 19.99
N LEU A 56 15.77 6.60 19.00
CA LEU A 56 17.21 6.55 19.23
C LEU A 56 17.71 7.76 20.04
N MET A 57 17.16 8.94 19.83
CA MET A 57 17.50 10.12 20.63
C MET A 57 16.98 10.02 22.06
N GLU A 58 15.72 9.60 22.25
CA GLU A 58 15.14 9.37 23.58
C GLU A 58 15.91 8.32 24.40
N THR A 59 16.32 7.23 23.76
CA THR A 59 17.09 6.17 24.42
C THR A 59 18.51 6.59 24.77
N LYS A 60 19.14 7.48 24.00
CA LYS A 60 20.43 8.06 24.36
C LYS A 60 20.32 8.98 25.58
N LEU A 61 19.32 9.87 25.59
CA LEU A 61 19.10 10.79 26.71
C LEU A 61 18.86 10.06 28.04
N LYS A 62 18.12 8.94 28.00
CA LYS A 62 17.88 8.08 29.18
C LYS A 62 19.11 7.30 29.67
N LYS A 63 20.16 7.15 28.85
CA LYS A 63 21.42 6.48 29.25
C LYS A 63 22.43 7.45 29.86
N GLU A 64 22.24 8.75 29.67
CA GLU A 64 23.11 9.82 30.19
C GLU A 64 22.63 10.39 31.54
N LEU A 65 21.46 9.94 32.03
CA LEU A 65 20.89 10.20 33.36
C LEU A 65 21.06 8.97 34.26
#